data_AF-A0A7V1II91-F1
#
_entry.id   AF-A0A7V1II91-F1
#
_cell.length_a   1.000
_cell.length_b   1.000
_cell.length_c   1.000
_cell.angle_alpha   90.00
_cell.angle_beta   90.00
_cell.angle_gamma   90.00
#
_symmetry.space_group_name_H-M   'P 1'
#
loop_
_entity.id
_entity.type
_entity.pdbx_description
1 polymer ?
#
loop_
_entity_poly.entity_id
_entity_poly.type
_entity_poly.pdbx_seq_one_letter_code
_entity_poly.pdbx_strand_id
1 'polypeptide(L)'
;MTDDAERQYNLLSHANELWIAPEIERRKAIGEPLLDPLHAFQVILNVDAPTEVRFNGEIQGILEGRVTRAVTAGEQIMAGDLSEVTGFDLGDEDPNAGHLTALLLGEKWWLSFDFRYNAARINDYFKIARQFLDVAKFAIESGRRNAGISNLYEATELLAKCFLLVRPEKELLKPRSHKLIATRLNREAKFGNVDSEHSKLLNELARLRPKARYELDHDTINRADAEGLLARVEAFYLEVEERRPKRSASDLAAV
;
A
#
# COMPACT_ATOMS: atom_id res chain seq x y z
N MET A 1 -18.19 -0.04 28.88
CA MET A 1 -17.25 -0.40 27.81
C MET A 1 -16.92 0.86 27.05
N THR A 2 -15.65 1.14 26.80
CA THR A 2 -15.24 2.20 25.87
C THR A 2 -15.61 1.76 24.45
N ASP A 3 -15.93 2.73 23.58
CA ASP A 3 -16.28 2.54 22.16
C ASP A 3 -15.26 1.62 21.44
N ASP A 4 -13.97 1.71 21.80
CA ASP A 4 -12.91 0.88 21.21
C ASP A 4 -13.00 -0.61 21.56
N ALA A 5 -13.41 -0.96 22.79
CA ALA A 5 -13.53 -2.37 23.21
C ALA A 5 -14.70 -3.06 22.48
N GLU A 6 -15.79 -2.32 22.25
CA GLU A 6 -16.94 -2.81 21.49
C GLU A 6 -16.60 -3.01 20.01
N ARG A 7 -15.85 -2.07 19.40
CA ARG A 7 -15.37 -2.20 18.03
C ARG A 7 -14.45 -3.41 17.83
N GLN A 8 -13.51 -3.63 18.75
CA GLN A 8 -12.62 -4.79 18.71
C GLN A 8 -13.39 -6.10 18.83
N TYR A 9 -14.36 -6.17 19.75
CA TYR A 9 -15.22 -7.34 19.91
C TYR A 9 -16.01 -7.64 18.63
N ASN A 10 -16.62 -6.62 18.02
CA ASN A 10 -17.37 -6.78 16.78
C ASN A 10 -16.49 -7.26 15.62
N LEU A 11 -15.27 -6.71 15.50
CA LEU A 11 -14.30 -7.14 14.49
C LEU A 11 -13.86 -8.59 14.69
N LEU A 12 -13.58 -9.00 15.94
CA LEU A 12 -13.26 -10.39 16.26
C LEU A 12 -14.43 -11.34 15.95
N SER A 13 -15.66 -10.94 16.28
CA SER A 13 -16.85 -11.74 15.99
C SER A 13 -17.02 -11.96 14.49
N HIS A 14 -16.93 -10.88 13.70
CA HIS A 14 -17.01 -10.98 12.25
C HIS A 14 -15.86 -11.79 11.66
N ALA A 15 -14.63 -11.60 12.14
CA ALA A 15 -13.50 -12.37 11.68
C ALA A 15 -13.68 -13.87 11.98
N ASN A 16 -14.23 -14.17 13.15
CA ASN A 16 -14.53 -15.53 13.55
C ASN A 16 -15.56 -16.20 12.63
N GLU A 17 -16.66 -15.51 12.33
CA GLU A 17 -17.72 -16.00 11.46
C GLU A 17 -17.26 -16.18 10.01
N LEU A 18 -16.48 -15.22 9.48
CA LEU A 18 -16.10 -15.19 8.07
C LEU A 18 -14.91 -16.10 7.74
N TRP A 19 -13.93 -16.21 8.65
CA TRP A 19 -12.64 -16.83 8.34
C TRP A 19 -12.22 -17.89 9.34
N ILE A 20 -12.26 -17.60 10.64
CA ILE A 20 -11.66 -18.49 11.65
C ILE A 20 -12.45 -19.77 11.84
N ALA A 21 -13.75 -19.69 12.13
CA ALA A 21 -14.59 -20.86 12.32
C ALA A 21 -14.69 -21.72 11.05
N PRO A 22 -14.90 -21.16 9.84
CA PRO A 22 -14.85 -21.93 8.60
C PRO A 22 -13.53 -22.66 8.39
N GLU A 23 -12.39 -22.01 8.67
CA GLU A 23 -11.08 -22.66 8.53
C GLU A 23 -10.90 -23.78 9.56
N ILE A 24 -11.29 -23.57 10.82
CA ILE A 24 -11.24 -24.62 11.85
C ILE A 24 -12.05 -25.85 11.42
N GLU A 25 -13.27 -25.64 10.91
CA GLU A 25 -14.11 -26.75 10.42
C GLU A 25 -13.52 -27.43 9.19
N ARG A 26 -12.91 -26.67 8.27
CA ARG A 26 -12.17 -27.22 7.13
C ARG A 26 -11.03 -28.13 7.59
N ARG A 27 -10.20 -27.67 8.53
CA ARG A 27 -9.07 -28.44 9.09
C ARG A 27 -9.54 -29.71 9.79
N LYS A 28 -10.61 -29.64 10.60
CA LYS A 28 -11.24 -30.81 11.22
C LYS A 28 -11.67 -31.84 10.17
N ALA A 29 -12.32 -31.40 9.10
CA ALA A 29 -12.86 -32.29 8.08
C ALA A 29 -11.77 -33.11 7.34
N ILE A 30 -10.55 -32.58 7.25
CA ILE A 30 -9.41 -33.25 6.60
C ILE A 30 -8.41 -33.87 7.60
N GLY A 31 -8.72 -33.85 8.90
CA GLY A 31 -7.86 -34.42 9.94
C GLY A 31 -6.58 -33.62 10.23
N GLU A 32 -6.53 -32.35 9.85
CA GLU A 32 -5.43 -31.47 10.25
C GLU A 32 -5.52 -31.18 11.75
N PRO A 33 -4.38 -31.23 12.48
CA PRO A 33 -4.38 -30.98 13.92
C PRO A 33 -4.83 -29.54 14.21
N LEU A 34 -5.82 -29.41 15.08
CA LEU A 34 -6.19 -28.11 15.62
C LEU A 34 -5.24 -27.74 16.75
N LEU A 35 -4.78 -26.50 16.74
CA LEU A 35 -3.99 -25.95 17.82
C LEU A 35 -4.94 -25.37 18.89
N ASP A 36 -5.01 -26.04 20.04
CA ASP A 36 -5.78 -25.65 21.21
C ASP A 36 -4.84 -25.52 22.43
N PRO A 37 -4.76 -24.34 23.10
CA PRO A 37 -5.55 -23.13 22.88
C PRO A 37 -5.11 -22.29 21.66
N LEU A 38 -6.11 -21.71 20.99
CA LEU A 38 -5.91 -20.64 20.02
C LEU A 38 -5.46 -19.37 20.77
N HIS A 39 -4.22 -18.96 20.54
CA HIS A 39 -3.64 -17.75 21.12
C HIS A 39 -3.24 -16.73 20.05
N ALA A 40 -3.35 -17.07 18.77
CA ALA A 40 -3.13 -16.13 17.69
C ALA A 40 -3.81 -16.58 16.39
N PHE A 41 -4.27 -15.62 15.59
CA PHE A 41 -4.64 -15.89 14.20
C PHE A 41 -4.22 -14.75 13.27
N GLN A 42 -4.04 -15.09 12.00
CA GLN A 42 -3.74 -14.13 10.94
C GLN A 42 -4.53 -14.50 9.69
N VAL A 43 -5.30 -13.56 9.18
CA VAL A 43 -6.04 -13.67 7.91
C VAL A 43 -5.26 -12.89 6.86
N ILE A 44 -4.81 -13.59 5.82
CA ILE A 44 -4.09 -13.03 4.68
C ILE A 44 -5.06 -12.90 3.51
N LEU A 45 -5.23 -11.67 3.03
CA LEU A 45 -6.14 -11.32 1.96
C LEU A 45 -5.32 -10.97 0.71
N ASN A 46 -5.30 -11.89 -0.26
CA ASN A 46 -4.67 -11.64 -1.55
C ASN A 46 -5.70 -11.19 -2.58
N VAL A 47 -5.28 -10.32 -3.51
CA VAL A 47 -6.16 -9.88 -4.61
C VAL A 47 -6.33 -10.98 -5.64
N ASP A 48 -5.31 -11.82 -5.84
CA ASP A 48 -5.17 -12.81 -6.90
C ASP A 48 -5.06 -14.26 -6.42
N ALA A 49 -5.13 -14.49 -5.10
CA ALA A 49 -5.16 -15.82 -4.49
C ALA A 49 -6.32 -15.92 -3.47
N PRO A 50 -6.74 -17.14 -3.10
CA PRO A 50 -7.70 -17.34 -2.03
C PRO A 50 -7.22 -16.72 -0.71
N THR A 51 -8.17 -16.40 0.18
CA THR A 51 -7.86 -16.03 1.56
C THR A 51 -7.18 -17.18 2.27
N GLU A 52 -6.09 -16.88 2.97
CA GLU A 52 -5.37 -17.83 3.82
C GLU A 52 -5.58 -17.45 5.29
N VAL A 53 -5.75 -18.46 6.14
CA VAL A 53 -5.91 -18.27 7.59
C VAL A 53 -4.83 -19.09 8.28
N ARG A 54 -3.98 -18.40 9.05
CA ARG A 54 -2.86 -18.94 9.82
C ARG A 54 -3.18 -18.90 11.30
N PHE A 55 -2.79 -19.94 12.04
CA PHE A 55 -3.00 -20.03 13.49
C PHE A 55 -1.69 -20.15 14.26
N ASN A 56 -1.63 -19.51 15.43
CA ASN A 56 -0.56 -19.65 16.41
C ASN A 56 0.85 -19.54 15.77
N GLY A 57 1.60 -20.64 15.72
CA GLY A 57 2.97 -20.69 15.19
C GLY A 57 3.08 -20.51 13.67
N GLU A 58 1.97 -20.49 12.93
CA GLU A 58 1.93 -20.24 11.49
C GLU A 58 2.00 -18.74 11.15
N ILE A 59 1.76 -17.86 12.13
CA ILE A 59 1.72 -16.41 11.88
C ILE A 59 3.11 -15.90 11.52
N GLN A 60 3.16 -15.06 10.49
CA GLN A 60 4.38 -14.44 10.01
C GLN A 60 4.20 -12.93 9.84
N GLY A 61 5.20 -12.15 10.23
CA GLY A 61 5.19 -10.71 10.10
C GLY A 61 6.20 -10.03 11.02
N ILE A 62 6.11 -8.71 11.07
CA ILE A 62 7.00 -7.84 11.84
C ILE A 62 6.15 -7.20 12.94
N LEU A 63 6.43 -7.57 14.19
CA LEU A 63 5.77 -7.02 15.36
C LEU A 63 6.58 -5.83 15.88
N GLU A 64 5.92 -4.69 16.05
CA GLU A 64 6.50 -3.52 16.70
C GLU A 64 6.01 -3.43 18.14
N GLY A 65 6.92 -3.22 19.09
CA GLY A 65 6.57 -3.15 20.49
C GLY A 65 7.70 -2.65 21.37
N ARG A 66 7.37 -2.38 22.63
CA ARG A 66 8.31 -1.93 23.65
C ARG A 66 8.70 -3.08 24.56
N VAL A 67 9.99 -3.40 24.60
CA VAL A 67 10.56 -4.41 25.48
C VAL A 67 10.75 -3.89 26.91
N THR A 68 10.60 -4.76 27.90
CA THR A 68 10.78 -4.46 29.33
C THR A 68 12.23 -4.57 29.80
N ARG A 69 13.12 -5.09 28.94
CA ARG A 69 14.53 -5.36 29.22
C ARG A 69 15.39 -5.00 28.02
N ALA A 70 16.71 -4.92 28.23
CA ALA A 70 17.65 -4.83 27.12
C ALA A 70 17.60 -6.10 26.26
N VAL A 71 17.66 -5.92 24.94
CA VAL A 71 17.61 -6.99 23.93
C VAL A 71 18.71 -6.76 22.90
N THR A 72 19.22 -7.84 22.32
CA THR A 72 20.20 -7.77 21.21
C THR A 72 19.55 -8.17 19.89
N ALA A 73 20.01 -7.60 18.78
CA ALA A 73 19.53 -8.00 17.45
C ALA A 73 19.73 -9.52 17.22
N GLY A 74 18.69 -10.19 16.72
CA GLY A 74 18.69 -11.65 16.51
C GLY A 74 18.34 -12.48 17.75
N GLU A 75 18.14 -11.85 18.91
CA GLU A 75 17.66 -12.52 20.12
C GLU A 75 16.18 -12.93 19.98
N GLN A 76 15.83 -14.12 20.48
CA GLN A 76 14.44 -14.53 20.60
C GLN A 76 13.74 -13.76 21.73
N ILE A 77 12.61 -13.14 21.40
CA ILE A 77 11.79 -12.36 22.34
C ILE A 77 10.53 -13.15 22.68
N MET A 78 10.20 -13.25 23.96
CA MET A 78 8.97 -13.88 24.43
C MET A 78 7.87 -12.83 24.65
N ALA A 79 6.61 -13.25 24.62
CA ALA A 79 5.49 -12.33 24.86
C ALA A 79 5.59 -11.60 26.21
N GLY A 80 6.12 -12.26 27.25
CA GLY A 80 6.35 -11.65 28.57
C GLY A 80 7.45 -10.59 28.60
N ASP A 81 8.30 -10.51 27.57
CA ASP A 81 9.32 -9.47 27.43
C ASP A 81 8.73 -8.16 26.88
N LEU A 82 7.48 -8.17 26.40
CA LEU A 82 6.81 -7.01 25.80
C LEU A 82 5.93 -6.30 26.84
N SER A 83 6.18 -5.01 27.02
CA SER A 83 5.31 -4.11 27.80
C SER A 83 4.14 -3.55 26.97
N GLU A 84 4.34 -3.45 25.66
CA GLU A 84 3.39 -2.83 24.74
C GLU A 84 3.64 -3.37 23.33
N VAL A 85 2.57 -3.57 22.57
CA VAL A 85 2.62 -3.84 21.13
C VAL A 85 1.97 -2.65 20.42
N THR A 86 2.73 -2.00 19.55
CA THR A 86 2.36 -0.77 18.86
C THR A 86 1.94 -1.02 17.42
N GLY A 87 2.41 -2.11 16.81
CA GLY A 87 2.16 -2.37 15.40
C GLY A 87 2.42 -3.82 15.00
N PHE A 88 1.85 -4.19 13.86
CA PHE A 88 2.18 -5.43 13.18
C PHE A 88 2.02 -5.20 11.68
N ASP A 89 3.06 -5.49 10.93
CA ASP A 89 3.09 -5.44 9.47
C ASP A 89 3.38 -6.83 8.89
N LEU A 90 2.92 -7.08 7.66
CA LEU A 90 3.36 -8.25 6.91
C LEU A 90 4.81 -8.08 6.45
N GLY A 91 5.53 -9.20 6.39
CA GLY A 91 6.87 -9.25 5.81
C GLY A 91 6.87 -9.56 4.31
N ASP A 92 8.05 -9.90 3.80
CA ASP A 92 8.29 -10.16 2.37
C ASP A 92 7.61 -11.44 1.85
N GLU A 93 7.08 -12.31 2.72
CA GLU A 93 6.32 -13.51 2.37
C GLU A 93 4.92 -13.17 1.81
N ASP A 94 4.31 -12.08 2.29
CA ASP A 94 2.96 -11.64 1.87
C ASP A 94 2.95 -10.17 1.41
N PRO A 95 3.85 -9.75 0.50
CA PRO A 95 4.13 -8.35 0.27
C PRO A 95 3.03 -7.65 -0.54
N ASN A 96 2.03 -8.38 -1.02
CA ASN A 96 0.89 -7.85 -1.77
C ASN A 96 -0.45 -8.05 -1.08
N ALA A 97 -0.46 -8.68 0.09
CA ALA A 97 -1.70 -8.96 0.81
C ALA A 97 -2.09 -7.78 1.72
N GLY A 98 -3.40 -7.66 1.95
CA GLY A 98 -3.91 -7.06 3.17
C GLY A 98 -3.98 -8.10 4.27
N HIS A 99 -4.07 -7.69 5.53
CA HIS A 99 -4.21 -8.64 6.64
C HIS A 99 -5.09 -8.16 7.78
N LEU A 100 -5.50 -9.12 8.58
CA LEU A 100 -5.99 -8.97 9.94
C LEU A 100 -5.22 -9.96 10.82
N THR A 101 -4.46 -9.46 11.79
CA THR A 101 -3.71 -10.27 12.75
C THR A 101 -4.25 -10.02 14.15
N ALA A 102 -4.47 -11.08 14.92
CA ALA A 102 -4.83 -11.00 16.32
C ALA A 102 -3.93 -11.89 17.18
N LEU A 103 -3.47 -11.36 18.30
CA LEU A 103 -2.59 -12.04 19.25
C LEU A 103 -3.22 -11.97 20.65
N LEU A 104 -3.22 -13.09 21.39
CA LEU A 104 -3.60 -13.13 22.79
C LEU A 104 -2.37 -12.78 23.64
N LEU A 105 -2.38 -11.58 24.22
CA LEU A 105 -1.30 -11.06 25.07
C LEU A 105 -1.81 -10.98 26.51
N GLY A 106 -1.32 -11.88 27.36
CA GLY A 106 -1.89 -12.10 28.69
C GLY A 106 -3.32 -12.61 28.58
N GLU A 107 -4.28 -11.85 29.09
CA GLU A 107 -5.72 -12.18 29.06
C GLU A 107 -6.51 -11.38 28.00
N LYS A 108 -5.82 -10.64 27.11
CA LYS A 108 -6.46 -9.73 26.16
C LYS A 108 -6.04 -10.01 24.73
N TRP A 109 -7.01 -9.95 23.82
CA TRP A 109 -6.76 -9.94 22.39
C TRP A 109 -6.30 -8.56 21.95
N TRP A 110 -5.13 -8.53 21.31
CA TRP A 110 -4.63 -7.40 20.57
C TRP A 110 -4.85 -7.65 19.08
N LEU A 111 -5.22 -6.62 18.33
CA LEU A 111 -5.50 -6.71 16.90
C LEU A 111 -4.73 -5.66 16.11
N SER A 112 -4.27 -6.03 14.92
CA SER A 112 -3.77 -5.13 13.89
C SER A 112 -4.32 -5.54 12.54
N PHE A 113 -4.63 -4.56 11.69
CA PHE A 113 -5.04 -4.80 10.32
C PHE A 113 -4.51 -3.71 9.39
N ASP A 114 -4.18 -4.11 8.17
CA ASP A 114 -3.91 -3.21 7.07
C ASP A 114 -4.49 -3.82 5.80
N PHE A 115 -5.56 -3.21 5.28
CA PHE A 115 -6.23 -3.64 4.07
C PHE A 115 -5.74 -2.88 2.82
N ARG A 116 -4.53 -2.32 2.88
CA ARG A 116 -3.82 -1.84 1.69
C ARG A 116 -3.04 -2.98 1.06
N TYR A 117 -3.34 -3.24 -0.21
CA TYR A 117 -2.80 -4.35 -0.98
C TYR A 117 -1.60 -3.93 -1.83
N ASN A 118 -0.94 -4.92 -2.44
CA ASN A 118 0.02 -4.76 -3.52
C ASN A 118 1.29 -3.94 -3.18
N ALA A 119 1.80 -4.00 -1.94
CA ALA A 119 2.94 -3.18 -1.53
C ALA A 119 4.19 -3.37 -2.41
N ALA A 120 4.59 -4.62 -2.68
CA ALA A 120 5.73 -4.90 -3.58
C ALA A 120 5.50 -4.31 -4.98
N ARG A 121 4.31 -4.52 -5.57
CA ARG A 121 3.98 -3.98 -6.90
C ARG A 121 3.95 -2.44 -6.92
N ILE A 122 3.42 -1.83 -5.86
CA ILE A 122 3.40 -0.38 -5.69
C ILE A 122 4.83 0.15 -5.62
N ASN A 123 5.70 -0.50 -4.84
CA ASN A 123 7.11 -0.12 -4.72
C ASN A 123 7.85 -0.19 -6.06
N ASP A 124 7.59 -1.21 -6.88
CA ASP A 124 8.18 -1.31 -8.22
C ASP A 124 7.75 -0.16 -9.12
N TYR A 125 6.44 0.12 -9.21
CA TYR A 125 5.95 1.24 -10.01
C TYR A 125 6.39 2.60 -9.47
N PHE A 126 6.47 2.74 -8.14
CA PHE A 126 6.89 3.97 -7.49
C PHE A 126 8.36 4.31 -7.77
N LYS A 127 9.24 3.29 -7.76
CA LYS A 127 10.64 3.44 -8.19
C LYS A 127 10.75 3.87 -9.65
N ILE A 128 9.94 3.31 -10.54
CA ILE A 128 9.92 3.70 -11.96
C ILE A 128 9.37 5.12 -12.12
N ALA A 129 8.31 5.48 -11.39
CA ALA A 129 7.76 6.84 -11.39
C ALA A 129 8.82 7.86 -10.97
N ARG A 130 9.65 7.53 -9.97
CA ARG A 130 10.78 8.36 -9.55
C ARG A 130 11.78 8.61 -10.68
N GLN A 131 12.16 7.57 -11.42
CA GLN A 131 13.07 7.70 -12.55
C GLN A 131 12.52 8.65 -13.63
N PHE A 132 11.23 8.54 -13.97
CA PHE A 132 10.59 9.47 -14.91
C PHE A 132 10.56 10.91 -14.38
N LEU A 133 10.29 11.09 -13.09
CA LEU A 133 10.28 12.40 -12.45
C LEU A 133 11.67 13.06 -12.47
N ASP A 134 12.73 12.30 -12.14
CA ASP A 134 14.11 12.78 -12.18
C ASP A 134 14.52 13.20 -13.61
N VAL A 135 14.16 12.41 -14.63
CA VAL A 135 14.39 12.76 -16.04
C VAL A 135 13.59 13.99 -16.46
N ALA A 136 12.33 14.10 -16.01
CA ALA A 136 11.49 15.26 -16.30
C ALA A 136 12.11 16.54 -15.74
N LYS A 137 12.55 16.50 -14.48
CA LYS A 137 13.23 17.61 -13.81
C LYS A 137 14.48 18.05 -14.57
N PHE A 138 15.38 17.11 -14.86
CA PHE A 138 16.59 17.38 -15.64
C PHE A 138 16.28 18.01 -17.00
N ALA A 139 15.27 17.49 -17.71
CA ALA A 139 14.87 18.01 -19.01
C ALA A 139 14.33 19.45 -18.92
N ILE A 140 13.51 19.76 -17.92
CA ILE A 140 12.97 21.11 -17.70
C ILE A 140 14.11 22.09 -17.37
N GLU A 141 15.01 21.72 -16.45
CA GLU A 141 16.18 22.53 -16.06
C GLU A 141 17.12 22.79 -17.25
N SER A 142 17.22 21.84 -18.18
CA SER A 142 18.02 21.94 -19.41
C SER A 142 17.30 22.67 -20.57
N GLY A 143 16.13 23.26 -20.33
CA GLY A 143 15.33 23.93 -21.37
C GLY A 143 14.64 22.99 -22.36
N ARG A 144 14.68 21.67 -22.15
CA ARG A 144 14.05 20.63 -22.98
C ARG A 144 12.63 20.34 -22.51
N ARG A 145 11.80 21.37 -22.38
CA ARG A 145 10.47 21.34 -21.73
C ARG A 145 9.52 20.30 -22.34
N ASN A 146 9.47 20.17 -23.66
CA ASN A 146 8.63 19.17 -24.33
C ASN A 146 8.95 17.72 -23.90
N ALA A 147 10.23 17.39 -23.78
CA ALA A 147 10.66 16.10 -23.23
C ALA A 147 10.30 15.99 -21.74
N GLY A 148 10.47 17.07 -20.98
CA GLY A 148 10.06 17.15 -19.58
C GLY A 148 8.58 16.80 -19.37
N ILE A 149 7.68 17.42 -20.13
CA ILE A 149 6.23 17.20 -20.05
C ILE A 149 5.84 15.77 -20.41
N SER A 150 6.49 15.19 -21.42
CA SER A 150 6.29 13.76 -21.73
C SER A 150 6.63 12.87 -20.55
N ASN A 151 7.74 13.13 -19.86
CA ASN A 151 8.17 12.34 -18.70
C ASN A 151 7.31 12.63 -17.46
N LEU A 152 6.85 13.87 -17.23
CA LEU A 152 5.90 14.20 -16.17
C LEU A 152 4.59 13.40 -16.31
N TYR A 153 4.09 13.23 -17.54
CA TYR A 153 2.91 12.40 -17.77
C TYR A 153 3.15 10.94 -17.35
N GLU A 154 4.27 10.33 -17.78
CA GLU A 154 4.57 8.94 -17.43
C GLU A 154 4.71 8.76 -15.91
N ALA A 155 5.41 9.70 -15.24
CA ALA A 155 5.52 9.71 -13.78
C ALA A 155 4.15 9.80 -13.10
N THR A 156 3.31 10.76 -13.52
CA THR A 156 1.98 11.00 -12.94
C THR A 156 1.05 9.80 -13.13
N GLU A 157 1.11 9.16 -14.30
CA GLU A 157 0.29 7.99 -14.58
C GLU A 157 0.70 6.79 -13.71
N LEU A 158 1.99 6.59 -13.50
CA LEU A 158 2.50 5.55 -12.59
C LEU A 158 2.14 5.84 -11.13
N LEU A 159 2.23 7.09 -10.69
CA LEU A 159 1.77 7.52 -9.35
C LEU A 159 0.27 7.28 -9.17
N ALA A 160 -0.54 7.62 -10.16
CA ALA A 160 -1.97 7.29 -10.16
C ALA A 160 -2.21 5.78 -10.08
N LYS A 161 -1.39 4.97 -10.77
CA LYS A 161 -1.46 3.52 -10.66
C LYS A 161 -1.13 3.04 -9.24
N CYS A 162 -0.03 3.53 -8.65
CA CYS A 162 0.35 3.22 -7.27
C CYS A 162 -0.79 3.53 -6.29
N PHE A 163 -1.40 4.70 -6.42
CA PHE A 163 -2.53 5.12 -5.59
C PHE A 163 -3.72 4.17 -5.68
N LEU A 164 -4.05 3.71 -6.90
CA LEU A 164 -5.19 2.83 -7.12
C LEU A 164 -4.91 1.37 -6.72
N LEU A 165 -3.66 0.92 -6.80
CA LEU A 165 -3.24 -0.45 -6.49
C LEU A 165 -3.37 -0.82 -5.01
N VAL A 166 -3.53 0.14 -4.10
CA VAL A 166 -3.77 -0.14 -2.68
C VAL A 166 -5.08 -0.91 -2.43
N ARG A 167 -5.93 -1.05 -3.44
CA ARG A 167 -7.25 -1.69 -3.36
C ARG A 167 -7.26 -3.08 -3.97
N PRO A 168 -8.22 -3.94 -3.57
CA PRO A 168 -8.31 -5.30 -4.10
C PRO A 168 -8.98 -5.38 -5.48
N GLU A 169 -8.55 -4.54 -6.44
CA GLU A 169 -9.10 -4.52 -7.80
C GLU A 169 -8.21 -5.29 -8.80
N LYS A 170 -8.61 -6.53 -9.15
CA LYS A 170 -7.90 -7.39 -10.11
C LYS A 170 -7.62 -6.74 -11.47
N GLU A 171 -8.48 -5.83 -11.93
CA GLU A 171 -8.32 -5.15 -13.23
C GLU A 171 -7.06 -4.28 -13.29
N LEU A 172 -6.66 -3.70 -12.15
CA LEU A 172 -5.50 -2.80 -12.05
C LEU A 172 -4.16 -3.55 -12.10
N LEU A 173 -4.18 -4.87 -11.87
CA LEU A 173 -3.01 -5.74 -11.99
C LEU A 173 -2.58 -5.92 -13.45
N LYS A 174 -3.45 -5.63 -14.41
CA LYS A 174 -3.16 -5.79 -15.84
C LYS A 174 -2.20 -4.69 -16.34
N PRO A 175 -1.25 -4.99 -17.25
CA PRO A 175 -0.22 -4.02 -17.66
C PRO A 175 -0.71 -2.87 -18.55
N ARG A 176 -1.87 -2.97 -19.21
CA ARG A 176 -2.22 -2.12 -20.38
C ARG A 176 -3.57 -1.43 -20.29
N SER A 177 -3.71 -0.44 -19.40
CA SER A 177 -4.86 0.47 -19.56
C SER A 177 -4.63 1.86 -18.97
N HIS A 178 -3.90 2.69 -19.72
CA HIS A 178 -3.80 4.14 -19.51
C HIS A 178 -5.20 4.77 -19.26
N LYS A 179 -6.18 4.39 -20.10
CA LYS A 179 -7.57 4.85 -19.99
C LYS A 179 -8.24 4.41 -18.68
N LEU A 180 -7.99 3.18 -18.23
CA LEU A 180 -8.55 2.68 -16.96
C LEU A 180 -7.99 3.48 -15.77
N ILE A 181 -6.68 3.70 -15.73
CA ILE A 181 -6.03 4.45 -14.64
C ILE A 181 -6.66 5.85 -14.52
N ALA A 182 -6.70 6.61 -15.63
CA ALA A 182 -7.30 7.94 -15.63
C ALA A 182 -8.80 7.90 -15.26
N THR A 183 -9.55 6.95 -15.80
CA THR A 183 -10.99 6.82 -15.49
C THR A 183 -11.23 6.52 -14.02
N ARG A 184 -10.44 5.61 -13.43
CA ARG A 184 -10.55 5.22 -12.02
C ARG A 184 -10.14 6.37 -11.12
N LEU A 185 -9.00 7.04 -11.38
CA LEU A 185 -8.56 8.18 -10.59
C LEU A 185 -9.60 9.32 -10.60
N ASN A 186 -10.17 9.64 -11.77
CA ASN A 186 -11.24 10.63 -11.88
C ASN A 186 -12.48 10.25 -11.06
N ARG A 187 -12.84 8.96 -11.04
CA ARG A 187 -13.95 8.46 -10.22
C ARG A 187 -13.65 8.60 -8.73
N GLU A 188 -12.44 8.28 -8.29
CA GLU A 188 -12.04 8.45 -6.90
C GLU A 188 -12.04 9.91 -6.46
N ALA A 189 -11.59 10.82 -7.34
CA ALA A 189 -11.62 12.25 -7.07
C ALA A 189 -13.06 12.75 -6.92
N LYS A 190 -13.98 12.27 -7.77
CA LYS A 190 -15.41 12.59 -7.68
C LYS A 190 -16.03 12.15 -6.34
N PHE A 191 -15.56 11.07 -5.75
CA PHE A 191 -16.03 10.57 -4.46
C PHE A 191 -15.27 11.15 -3.25
N GLY A 192 -14.27 12.02 -3.47
CA GLY A 192 -13.46 12.60 -2.39
C GLY A 192 -12.44 11.63 -1.79
N ASN A 193 -12.16 10.51 -2.44
CA ASN A 193 -11.19 9.51 -1.95
C ASN A 193 -9.73 9.89 -2.28
N VAL A 194 -9.54 10.81 -3.23
CA VAL A 194 -8.25 11.39 -3.62
C VAL A 194 -8.42 12.88 -3.85
N ASP A 195 -7.37 13.67 -3.65
CA ASP A 195 -7.40 15.08 -4.01
C ASP A 195 -7.73 15.22 -5.50
N SER A 196 -8.73 16.04 -5.80
CA SER A 196 -9.14 16.35 -7.15
C SER A 196 -8.01 16.96 -7.99
N GLU A 197 -7.04 17.63 -7.36
CA GLU A 197 -5.86 18.18 -8.04
C GLU A 197 -5.03 17.10 -8.75
N HIS A 198 -4.91 15.90 -8.18
CA HIS A 198 -4.16 14.80 -8.83
C HIS A 198 -4.84 14.34 -10.11
N SER A 199 -6.17 14.24 -10.11
CA SER A 199 -6.93 13.91 -11.30
C SER A 199 -6.88 15.01 -12.37
N LYS A 200 -6.92 16.28 -11.95
CA LYS A 200 -6.79 17.44 -12.86
C LYS A 200 -5.40 17.46 -13.48
N LEU A 201 -4.36 17.25 -12.68
CA LEU A 201 -2.97 17.18 -13.11
C LEU A 201 -2.76 16.08 -14.16
N LEU A 202 -3.24 14.85 -13.90
CA LEU A 202 -3.13 13.75 -14.87
C LEU A 202 -3.86 14.10 -16.19
N ASN A 203 -5.07 14.63 -16.11
CA ASN A 203 -5.85 15.01 -17.30
C ASN A 203 -5.20 16.17 -18.08
N GLU A 204 -4.57 17.11 -17.39
CA GLU A 204 -3.85 18.23 -17.99
C GLU A 204 -2.62 17.76 -18.74
N LEU A 205 -1.76 16.97 -18.08
CA LEU A 205 -0.58 16.35 -18.70
C LEU A 205 -0.96 15.44 -19.88
N ALA A 206 -2.09 14.73 -19.80
CA ALA A 206 -2.61 13.91 -20.89
C ALA A 206 -2.93 14.74 -22.15
N ARG A 207 -3.44 15.98 -21.99
CA ARG A 207 -3.72 16.89 -23.10
C ARG A 207 -2.46 17.55 -23.64
N LEU A 208 -1.48 17.84 -22.77
CA LEU A 208 -0.22 18.45 -23.17
C LEU A 208 0.73 17.46 -23.86
N ARG A 209 0.68 16.17 -23.50
CA ARG A 209 1.61 15.14 -24.02
C ARG A 209 1.63 15.02 -25.54
N PRO A 210 0.50 14.95 -26.27
CA PRO A 210 0.53 14.91 -27.74
C PRO A 210 1.19 16.16 -28.34
N LYS A 211 0.90 17.34 -27.81
CA LYS A 211 1.48 18.61 -28.26
C LYS A 211 3.00 18.60 -28.08
N ALA A 212 3.44 18.26 -26.88
CA ALA A 212 4.86 18.16 -26.54
C ALA A 212 5.63 17.15 -27.42
N ARG A 213 4.96 16.14 -28.01
CA ARG A 213 5.62 15.12 -28.85
C ARG A 213 5.62 15.45 -30.33
N TYR A 214 4.57 16.08 -30.83
CA TYR A 214 4.31 16.15 -32.27
C TYR A 214 4.21 17.57 -32.81
N GLU A 215 3.98 18.58 -31.96
CA GLU A 215 4.03 19.97 -32.41
C GLU A 215 5.51 20.39 -32.52
N LEU A 216 5.87 20.93 -33.69
CA LEU A 216 7.23 21.39 -34.00
C LEU A 216 7.58 22.72 -33.31
N ASP A 217 6.60 23.37 -32.68
CA ASP A 217 6.80 24.62 -31.95
C ASP A 217 7.46 24.34 -30.59
N HIS A 218 8.69 24.80 -30.42
CA HIS A 218 9.50 24.57 -29.22
C HIS A 218 9.11 25.47 -28.03
N ASP A 219 8.19 26.43 -28.23
CA ASP A 219 7.76 27.39 -27.22
C ASP A 219 6.29 27.20 -26.79
N THR A 220 5.69 26.04 -27.08
CA THR A 220 4.30 25.76 -26.68
C THR A 220 4.06 25.81 -25.17
N ILE A 221 5.10 25.53 -24.38
CA ILE A 221 5.03 25.49 -22.92
C ILE A 221 6.16 26.36 -22.37
N ASN A 222 5.79 27.44 -21.67
CA ASN A 222 6.77 28.33 -21.08
C ASN A 222 7.46 27.67 -19.87
N ARG A 223 8.57 28.24 -19.40
CA ARG A 223 9.36 27.67 -18.30
C ARG A 223 8.57 27.62 -16.98
N ALA A 224 7.87 28.69 -16.64
CA ALA A 224 7.11 28.78 -15.40
C ALA A 224 5.98 27.74 -15.34
N ASP A 225 5.29 27.51 -16.47
CA ASP A 225 4.25 26.48 -16.57
C ASP A 225 4.83 25.08 -16.35
N ALA A 226 5.98 24.78 -16.97
CA ALA A 226 6.65 23.49 -16.81
C ALA A 226 7.13 23.26 -15.36
N GLU A 227 7.71 24.28 -14.72
CA GLU A 227 8.13 24.24 -13.32
C GLU A 227 6.93 24.08 -12.36
N GLY A 228 5.81 24.76 -12.64
CA GLY A 228 4.57 24.61 -11.89
C GLY A 228 3.96 23.20 -11.99
N LEU A 229 4.01 22.58 -13.17
CA LEU A 229 3.60 21.19 -13.35
C LEU A 229 4.53 20.23 -12.61
N LEU A 230 5.84 20.44 -12.67
CA LEU A 230 6.83 19.63 -11.94
C LEU A 230 6.54 19.65 -10.43
N ALA A 231 6.34 20.83 -9.84
CA ALA A 231 6.06 20.96 -8.41
C ALA A 231 4.78 20.21 -7.98
N ARG A 232 3.74 20.22 -8.84
CA ARG A 232 2.49 19.47 -8.59
C ARG A 232 2.70 17.95 -8.66
N VAL A 233 3.54 17.47 -9.58
CA VAL A 233 3.89 16.03 -9.64
C VAL A 233 4.76 15.63 -8.43
N GLU A 234 5.70 16.47 -8.00
CA GLU A 234 6.49 16.24 -6.79
C GLU A 234 5.60 16.17 -5.54
N ALA A 235 4.58 17.03 -5.43
CA ALA A 235 3.60 16.95 -4.35
C ALA A 235 2.80 15.64 -4.39
N PHE A 236 2.34 15.21 -5.57
CA PHE A 236 1.64 13.93 -5.71
C PHE A 236 2.56 12.73 -5.39
N TYR A 237 3.84 12.80 -5.75
CA TYR A 237 4.84 11.79 -5.41
C TYR A 237 4.94 11.60 -3.89
N LEU A 238 5.08 12.70 -3.13
CA LEU A 238 5.18 12.67 -1.68
C LEU A 238 3.91 12.09 -1.02
N GLU A 239 2.72 12.43 -1.53
CA GLU A 239 1.48 11.84 -1.00
C GLU A 239 1.41 10.32 -1.24
N VAL A 240 1.81 9.85 -2.41
CA VAL A 240 1.89 8.41 -2.70
C VAL A 240 2.93 7.72 -1.82
N GLU A 241 4.06 8.38 -1.56
CA GLU A 241 5.12 7.89 -0.67
C GLU A 241 4.62 7.68 0.76
N GLU A 242 3.84 8.63 1.29
CA GLU A 242 3.27 8.56 2.63
C GLU A 242 2.20 7.45 2.74
N ARG A 243 1.40 7.28 1.70
CA ARG A 243 0.23 6.37 1.72
C ARG A 243 0.58 4.92 1.40
N ARG A 244 1.67 4.64 0.71
CA ARG A 244 2.01 3.28 0.28
C ARG A 244 2.19 2.36 1.50
N PRO A 245 1.66 1.12 1.47
CA PRO A 245 1.93 0.15 2.52
C PRO A 245 3.44 -0.16 2.58
N LYS A 246 3.99 -0.19 3.79
CA LYS A 246 5.41 -0.51 4.06
C LYS A 246 5.47 -1.96 4.52
N ARG A 247 6.23 -2.79 3.80
CA ARG A 247 6.28 -4.26 4.05
C ARG A 247 7.69 -4.84 4.13
N SER A 248 8.71 -4.07 3.69
CA SER A 248 10.09 -4.50 3.82
C SER A 248 10.73 -3.94 5.09
N ALA A 249 11.67 -4.68 5.67
CA ALA A 249 12.49 -4.18 6.78
C ALA A 249 13.22 -2.87 6.43
N SER A 250 13.60 -2.69 5.16
CA SER A 250 14.17 -1.43 4.65
C SER A 250 13.17 -0.27 4.60
N ASP A 251 11.87 -0.54 4.37
CA ASP A 251 10.83 0.48 4.41
C ASP A 251 10.53 0.92 5.86
N LEU A 252 10.67 0.01 6.82
CA LEU A 252 10.42 0.26 8.24
C LEU A 252 11.60 0.93 8.95
N ALA A 253 12.84 0.63 8.56
CA ALA A 253 14.04 1.26 9.11
C ALA A 253 14.26 2.72 8.63
N ALA A 254 13.48 3.20 7.66
CA ALA A 254 13.55 4.55 7.10
C ALA A 254 12.54 5.53 7.75
N VAL A 255 11.80 5.09 8.77
CA VAL A 255 10.86 5.88 9.58
C VAL A 255 11.50 6.21 10.92
#